data_AF-A0A2L0VNN4-F1
#
_entry.id   AF-A0A2L0VNN4-F1
#
_cell.length_a   1.000
_cell.length_b   1.000
_cell.length_c   1.000
_cell.angle_alpha   90.00
_cell.angle_beta   90.00
_cell.angle_gamma   90.00
#
_symmetry.space_group_name_H-M   'P 1'
#
loop_
_entity.id
_entity.type
_entity.pdbx_description
1 polymer ?
#
loop_
_entity_poly.entity_id
_entity_poly.type
_entity_poly.pdbx_seq_one_letter_code
_entity_poly.pdbx_strand_id
1 'polypeptide(L)'
;MKMTELSIVPAGAGAGKTHHIQETLTQWVREGKVRPERILAVTFTEAAAGELRQRIRGALVADGNLQAALAVERAYVSTIHGLGRRLLVEHAFAAGSSPQQRLIAEDEQDLLIRRSIAENEALNELSRNLGAHGYRGSFTSDDTAEDSFRKTLLGVIALLRTLGPRGGDPAMADFVEASIRKGYRQPVGTSEALAAALQKAVGALLLAFPRSLADDAGSAAAKTAFRDNFRALKQAEQLLSSGRKDWRSWQRLRDLRQSKRGSPTPDGYDDLAGAVMAAADTLAYHPGPLEDAVSHARALVEGAQSAMADYETRKRELGVIDFGDMVTNAARIAMRPSAPLRSAQER
;
A
#
# COMPACT_ATOMS: atom_id res chain seq x y z
N MET A 1 13.66 25.43 38.24
CA MET A 1 14.68 24.46 37.77
C MET A 1 14.17 23.85 36.48
N LYS A 2 14.86 24.08 35.34
CA LYS A 2 14.46 23.50 34.05
C LYS A 2 14.84 22.01 34.06
N MET A 3 13.84 21.12 34.09
CA MET A 3 14.04 19.70 33.81
C MET A 3 14.32 19.55 32.31
N THR A 4 15.58 19.73 31.92
CA THR A 4 16.10 19.57 30.54
C THR A 4 17.13 18.45 30.48
N GLU A 5 16.96 17.40 31.28
CA GLU A 5 17.82 16.22 31.26
C GLU A 5 17.11 15.11 30.48
N LEU A 6 17.61 14.81 29.27
CA LEU A 6 17.14 13.68 28.49
C LEU A 6 17.87 12.42 28.98
N SER A 7 17.15 11.54 29.67
CA SER A 7 17.67 10.23 30.07
C SER A 7 17.14 9.16 29.12
N ILE A 8 18.06 8.39 28.53
CA ILE A 8 17.74 7.21 27.73
C ILE A 8 18.11 6.00 28.58
N VAL A 9 17.12 5.14 28.86
CA VAL A 9 17.33 3.90 29.61
C VAL A 9 17.34 2.73 28.63
N PRO A 10 18.52 2.32 28.10
CA PRO A 10 18.62 1.13 27.27
C PRO A 10 18.34 -0.11 28.13
N ALA A 11 17.57 -1.05 27.60
CA ALA A 11 17.36 -2.31 28.31
C ALA A 11 16.91 -3.44 27.39
N GLY A 12 17.32 -4.67 27.73
CA GLY A 12 16.82 -5.91 27.14
C GLY A 12 15.48 -6.36 27.73
N ALA A 13 15.01 -7.55 27.35
CA ALA A 13 13.85 -8.18 27.98
C ALA A 13 14.15 -8.49 29.46
N GLY A 14 13.20 -8.24 30.37
CA GLY A 14 13.34 -8.56 31.80
C GLY A 14 14.25 -7.64 32.63
N ALA A 15 14.89 -6.62 32.04
CA ALA A 15 15.86 -5.76 32.74
C ALA A 15 15.27 -4.72 33.72
N GLY A 16 14.02 -4.88 34.16
CA GLY A 16 13.43 -4.01 35.20
C GLY A 16 13.11 -2.57 34.78
N LYS A 17 13.06 -2.24 33.47
CA LYS A 17 12.75 -0.88 32.95
C LYS A 17 11.56 -0.21 33.66
N THR A 18 10.45 -0.93 33.74
CA THR A 18 9.21 -0.40 34.30
C THR A 18 9.38 -0.10 35.79
N HIS A 19 10.12 -0.96 36.52
CA HIS A 19 10.44 -0.74 37.93
C HIS A 19 11.33 0.49 38.12
N HIS A 20 12.37 0.63 37.31
CA HIS A 20 13.26 1.79 37.36
C HIS A 20 12.51 3.10 37.10
N ILE A 21 11.63 3.14 36.09
CA ILE A 21 10.78 4.31 35.80
C ILE A 21 9.85 4.61 36.98
N GLN A 22 9.22 3.59 37.56
CA GLN A 22 8.33 3.73 38.71
C GLN A 22 9.04 4.32 39.92
N GLU A 23 10.17 3.73 40.32
CA GLU A 23 10.97 4.19 41.45
C GLU A 23 11.46 5.62 41.24
N THR A 24 11.94 5.93 40.05
CA THR A 24 12.43 7.27 39.70
C THR A 24 11.32 8.31 39.82
N LEU A 25 10.14 8.04 39.24
CA LEU A 25 9.00 8.96 39.31
C LEU A 25 8.51 9.13 40.76
N THR A 26 8.38 8.04 41.50
CA THR A 26 7.99 8.09 42.92
C THR A 26 9.00 8.91 43.73
N GLN A 27 10.30 8.71 43.50
CA GLN A 27 11.35 9.45 44.21
C GLN A 27 11.34 10.94 43.87
N TRP A 28 11.13 11.31 42.61
CA TRP A 28 10.98 12.73 42.23
C TRP A 28 9.79 13.40 42.89
N VAL A 29 8.69 12.67 43.10
CA VAL A 29 7.54 13.16 43.85
C VAL A 29 7.88 13.31 45.33
N ARG A 30 8.54 12.31 45.94
CA ARG A 30 8.97 12.33 47.35
C ARG A 30 9.87 13.52 47.65
N GLU A 31 10.82 13.79 46.76
CA GLU A 31 11.79 14.89 46.90
C GLU A 31 11.19 16.25 46.54
N GLY A 32 9.92 16.32 46.12
CA GLY A 32 9.28 17.55 45.68
C GLY A 32 9.83 18.13 44.37
N LYS A 33 10.65 17.35 43.64
CA LYS A 33 11.21 17.74 42.33
C LYS A 33 10.12 17.85 41.26
N VAL A 34 9.10 17.00 41.35
CA VAL A 34 7.96 16.98 40.42
C VAL A 34 6.67 16.92 41.23
N ARG A 35 5.69 17.78 40.88
CA ARG A 35 4.35 17.67 41.45
C ARG A 35 3.63 16.46 40.84
N PRO A 36 2.96 15.62 41.62
CA PRO A 36 2.37 14.36 41.13
C PRO A 36 1.46 14.57 39.91
N GLU A 37 0.63 15.62 39.93
CA GLU A 37 -0.29 15.94 38.84
C GLU A 37 0.38 16.48 37.56
N ARG A 38 1.68 16.79 37.61
CA ARG A 38 2.48 17.26 36.47
C ARG A 38 3.27 16.16 35.77
N ILE A 39 3.05 14.89 36.15
CA ILE A 39 3.66 13.74 35.47
C ILE A 39 2.91 13.50 34.15
N LEU A 40 3.67 13.42 33.05
CA LEU A 40 3.23 12.88 31.76
C LEU A 40 4.01 11.60 31.49
N ALA A 41 3.31 10.46 31.49
CA ALA A 41 3.88 9.15 31.20
C ALA A 41 3.02 8.44 30.15
N VAL A 42 3.67 7.97 29.09
CA VAL A 42 3.00 7.38 27.93
C VAL A 42 3.47 5.94 27.74
N THR A 43 2.54 5.00 27.61
CA THR A 43 2.81 3.57 27.39
C THR A 43 2.17 3.05 26.10
N PHE A 44 2.45 1.80 25.73
CA PHE A 44 1.83 1.15 24.58
C PHE A 44 0.47 0.51 24.89
N THR A 45 0.23 0.11 26.14
CA THR A 45 -1.00 -0.62 26.54
C THR A 45 -1.67 0.05 27.74
N GLU A 46 -3.00 0.03 27.78
CA GLU A 46 -3.77 0.53 28.92
C GLU A 46 -3.41 -0.18 30.23
N ALA A 47 -3.14 -1.50 30.19
CA ALA A 47 -2.69 -2.26 31.35
C ALA A 47 -1.39 -1.71 31.95
N ALA A 48 -0.36 -1.48 31.12
CA ALA A 48 0.90 -0.88 31.58
C ALA A 48 0.73 0.56 32.12
N ALA A 49 -0.16 1.37 31.51
CA ALA A 49 -0.45 2.71 32.03
C ALA A 49 -1.13 2.63 33.41
N GLY A 50 -2.13 1.75 33.54
CA GLY A 50 -2.82 1.50 34.81
C GLY A 50 -1.89 0.99 35.89
N GLU A 51 -1.04 0.01 35.57
CA GLU A 51 -0.05 -0.55 36.49
C GLU A 51 0.95 0.52 36.96
N LEU A 52 1.49 1.33 36.04
CA LEU A 52 2.40 2.43 36.37
C LEU A 52 1.74 3.42 37.35
N ARG A 53 0.49 3.81 37.07
CA ARG A 53 -0.27 4.73 37.94
C ARG A 53 -0.50 4.14 39.32
N GLN A 54 -0.98 2.89 39.38
CA GLN A 54 -1.29 2.19 40.63
C GLN A 54 -0.05 2.02 41.50
N ARG A 55 1.11 1.72 40.91
CA ARG A 55 2.36 1.54 41.67
C ARG A 55 2.90 2.85 42.26
N ILE A 56 2.89 3.94 41.49
CA ILE A 56 3.30 5.27 42.00
C ILE A 56 2.36 5.68 43.15
N ARG A 57 1.05 5.56 42.93
CA ARG A 57 0.06 5.85 43.97
C ARG A 57 0.24 4.97 45.20
N GLY A 58 0.41 3.66 45.04
CA GLY A 58 0.57 2.71 46.13
C GLY A 58 1.82 3.00 46.97
N ALA A 59 2.93 3.36 46.35
CA ALA A 59 4.14 3.76 47.05
C ALA A 59 3.92 5.03 47.90
N LEU A 60 3.26 6.05 47.35
CA LEU A 60 2.94 7.28 48.08
C LEU A 60 1.96 7.07 49.24
N VAL A 61 1.01 6.14 49.09
CA VAL A 61 0.10 5.74 50.20
C VAL A 61 0.89 5.04 51.31
N ALA A 62 1.81 4.13 50.96
CA ALA A 62 2.65 3.44 51.94
C ALA A 62 3.54 4.42 52.73
N ASP A 63 3.94 5.53 52.12
CA ASP A 63 4.70 6.60 52.77
C ASP A 63 3.82 7.54 53.63
N GLY A 64 2.50 7.31 53.71
CA GLY A 64 1.56 8.19 54.40
C GLY A 64 1.23 9.50 53.65
N ASN A 65 1.73 9.67 52.42
CA ASN A 65 1.51 10.87 51.61
C ASN A 65 0.21 10.77 50.77
N LEU A 66 -0.93 10.73 51.48
CA LEU A 66 -2.25 10.58 50.87
C LEU A 66 -2.59 11.71 49.87
N GLN A 67 -2.14 12.93 50.13
CA GLN A 67 -2.37 14.07 49.23
C GLN A 67 -1.66 13.88 47.89
N ALA A 68 -0.39 13.48 47.90
CA ALA A 68 0.34 13.20 46.66
C ALA A 68 -0.27 12.01 45.91
N ALA A 69 -0.66 10.95 46.64
CA ALA A 69 -1.31 9.78 46.06
C ALA A 69 -2.63 10.12 45.32
N LEU A 70 -3.46 11.00 45.89
CA LEU A 70 -4.68 11.49 45.24
C LEU A 70 -4.38 12.39 44.03
N ALA A 71 -3.30 13.18 44.08
CA ALA A 71 -2.89 14.04 42.98
C ALA A 71 -2.39 13.24 41.76
N VAL A 72 -1.84 12.03 41.95
CA VAL A 72 -1.44 11.12 40.84
C VAL A 72 -2.62 10.77 39.92
N GLU A 73 -3.85 10.72 40.42
CA GLU A 73 -5.03 10.46 39.58
C GLU A 73 -5.26 11.55 38.52
N ARG A 74 -4.70 12.75 38.71
CA ARG A 74 -4.78 13.86 37.75
C ARG A 74 -3.61 13.85 36.75
N ALA A 75 -2.59 13.03 36.99
CA ALA A 75 -1.43 12.91 36.11
C ALA A 75 -1.83 12.36 34.73
N TYR A 76 -1.05 12.72 33.70
CA TYR A 76 -1.24 12.22 32.34
C TYR A 76 -0.51 10.88 32.21
N VAL A 77 -1.03 9.83 32.82
CA VAL A 77 -0.51 8.46 32.68
C VAL A 77 -1.45 7.67 31.77
N SER A 78 -1.11 7.51 30.50
CA SER A 78 -2.01 6.90 29.50
C SER A 78 -1.25 6.19 28.39
N THR A 79 -1.97 5.58 27.45
CA THR A 79 -1.38 5.23 26.15
C THR A 79 -1.14 6.47 25.29
N ILE A 80 -0.40 6.30 24.18
CA ILE A 80 -0.30 7.32 23.12
C ILE A 80 -1.70 7.73 22.64
N HIS A 81 -2.60 6.75 22.51
CA HIS A 81 -3.98 6.98 22.10
C HIS A 81 -4.75 7.83 23.11
N GLY A 82 -4.68 7.47 24.39
CA GLY A 82 -5.32 8.23 25.47
C GLY A 82 -4.83 9.67 25.55
N LEU A 83 -3.51 9.89 25.38
CA LEU A 83 -2.93 11.23 25.36
C LEU A 83 -3.44 12.04 24.16
N GLY A 84 -3.38 11.47 22.95
CA GLY A 84 -3.84 12.13 21.74
C GLY A 84 -5.29 12.56 21.84
N ARG A 85 -6.18 11.65 22.26
CA ARG A 85 -7.60 11.94 22.45
C ARG A 85 -7.83 13.06 23.46
N ARG A 86 -7.12 13.02 24.59
CA ARG A 86 -7.24 14.04 25.64
C ARG A 86 -6.82 15.42 25.13
N LEU A 87 -5.70 15.51 24.41
CA LEU A 87 -5.24 16.77 23.80
C LEU A 87 -6.23 17.33 22.79
N LEU A 88 -6.83 16.47 21.96
CA LEU A 88 -7.85 16.91 21.00
C LEU A 88 -9.08 17.48 21.70
N VAL A 89 -9.56 16.83 22.76
CA VAL A 89 -10.74 17.28 23.51
C VAL A 89 -10.44 18.57 24.28
N GLU A 90 -9.33 18.63 25.02
CA GLU A 90 -8.95 19.79 25.84
C GLU A 90 -8.65 21.03 25.00
N HIS A 91 -8.15 20.86 23.77
CA HIS A 91 -7.76 21.97 22.89
C HIS A 91 -8.61 22.11 21.62
N ALA A 92 -9.75 21.41 21.53
CA ALA A 92 -10.63 21.40 20.36
C ALA A 92 -10.97 22.82 19.86
N PHE A 93 -11.45 23.68 20.76
CA PHE A 93 -11.83 25.06 20.45
C PHE A 93 -10.66 25.90 19.96
N ALA A 94 -9.50 25.79 20.61
CA ALA A 94 -8.29 26.50 20.20
C ALA A 94 -7.80 26.02 18.82
N ALA A 95 -8.03 24.75 18.50
CA ALA A 95 -7.70 24.15 17.20
C ALA A 95 -8.77 24.41 16.11
N GLY A 96 -9.89 25.06 16.42
CA GLY A 96 -11.01 25.22 15.48
C GLY A 96 -11.68 23.89 15.12
N SER A 97 -11.55 22.88 15.97
CA SER A 97 -12.06 21.52 15.80
C SER A 97 -13.23 21.25 16.73
N SER A 98 -14.09 20.27 16.38
CA SER A 98 -15.20 19.88 17.25
C SER A 98 -14.69 19.07 18.45
N PRO A 99 -15.09 19.39 19.70
CA PRO A 99 -14.75 18.59 20.89
C PRO A 99 -15.42 17.21 20.90
N GLN A 100 -16.41 16.99 20.03
CA GLN A 100 -17.14 15.72 19.92
C GLN A 100 -16.61 14.82 18.79
N GLN A 101 -15.40 15.07 18.28
CA GLN A 101 -14.79 14.18 17.28
C GLN A 101 -14.74 12.75 17.79
N ARG A 102 -15.45 11.87 17.09
CA ARG A 102 -15.51 10.44 17.41
C ARG A 102 -14.37 9.74 16.70
N LEU A 103 -13.61 8.93 17.44
CA LEU A 103 -12.62 8.04 16.82
C LEU A 103 -13.38 6.96 16.03
N ILE A 104 -13.06 6.79 14.76
CA ILE A 104 -13.62 5.74 13.92
C ILE A 104 -13.12 4.37 14.42
N ALA A 105 -14.01 3.38 14.49
CA ALA A 105 -13.63 2.02 14.79
C ALA A 105 -12.97 1.35 13.57
N GLU A 106 -12.18 0.30 13.77
CA GLU A 106 -11.41 -0.34 12.69
C GLU A 106 -12.32 -0.94 11.59
N ASP A 107 -13.45 -1.53 11.99
CA ASP A 107 -14.47 -2.07 11.09
C ASP A 107 -15.19 -0.97 10.29
N GLU A 108 -15.57 0.13 10.95
CA GLU A 108 -16.15 1.30 10.28
C GLU A 108 -15.15 1.96 9.33
N GLN A 109 -13.87 2.00 9.70
CA GLN A 109 -12.80 2.51 8.84
C GLN A 109 -12.63 1.65 7.58
N ASP A 110 -12.58 0.33 7.72
CA ASP A 110 -12.50 -0.59 6.57
C ASP A 110 -13.72 -0.44 5.65
N LEU A 111 -14.93 -0.37 6.22
CA LEU A 111 -16.16 -0.14 5.45
C LEU A 111 -16.12 1.19 4.69
N LEU A 112 -15.65 2.26 5.34
CA LEU A 112 -15.58 3.58 4.73
C LEU A 112 -14.56 3.61 3.58
N ILE A 113 -13.39 2.99 3.75
CA ILE A 113 -12.38 2.85 2.68
C ILE A 113 -12.95 2.05 1.50
N ARG A 114 -13.61 0.91 1.76
CA ARG A 114 -14.21 0.09 0.70
C ARG A 114 -15.28 0.85 -0.07
N ARG A 115 -16.11 1.61 0.64
CA ARG A 115 -17.12 2.47 0.03
C ARG A 115 -16.49 3.56 -0.83
N SER A 116 -15.42 4.19 -0.34
CA SER A 116 -14.67 5.20 -1.09
C SER A 116 -13.96 4.67 -2.32
N ILE A 117 -13.71 3.36 -2.41
CA ILE A 117 -13.21 2.72 -3.62
C ILE A 117 -14.36 2.39 -4.58
N ALA A 118 -15.44 1.79 -4.07
CA ALA A 118 -16.55 1.29 -4.89
C ALA A 118 -17.39 2.42 -5.52
N GLU A 119 -17.53 3.57 -4.84
CA GLU A 119 -18.32 4.70 -5.32
C GLU A 119 -17.45 5.74 -6.08
N ASN A 120 -16.17 5.45 -6.33
CA ASN A 120 -15.25 6.41 -6.94
C ASN A 120 -15.33 6.42 -8.47
N GLU A 121 -15.71 7.55 -9.05
CA GLU A 121 -15.81 7.70 -10.50
C GLU A 121 -14.48 7.54 -11.24
N ALA A 122 -13.36 7.97 -10.65
CA ALA A 122 -12.04 7.82 -11.28
C ALA A 122 -11.59 6.35 -11.37
N LEU A 123 -12.05 5.50 -10.44
CA LEU A 123 -11.76 4.06 -10.45
C LEU A 123 -12.75 3.26 -11.30
N ASN A 124 -13.92 3.82 -11.63
CA ASN A 124 -14.92 3.14 -12.45
C ASN A 124 -14.42 2.83 -13.86
N GLU A 125 -13.63 3.71 -14.47
CA GLU A 125 -13.06 3.48 -15.80
C GLU A 125 -12.09 2.29 -15.80
N LEU A 126 -11.21 2.23 -14.80
CA LEU A 126 -10.27 1.11 -14.62
C LEU A 126 -11.01 -0.19 -14.33
N SER A 127 -12.06 -0.13 -13.50
CA SER A 127 -12.88 -1.28 -13.10
C SER A 127 -13.70 -1.86 -14.25
N ARG A 128 -14.02 -1.08 -15.30
CA ARG A 128 -14.69 -1.57 -16.51
C ARG A 128 -13.78 -2.41 -17.40
N ASN A 129 -12.47 -2.26 -17.30
CA ASN A 129 -11.51 -2.93 -18.19
C ASN A 129 -10.41 -3.70 -17.45
N LEU A 130 -10.77 -4.32 -16.32
CA LEU A 130 -9.86 -5.11 -15.48
C LEU A 130 -9.07 -6.17 -16.26
N GLY A 131 -9.74 -6.84 -17.21
CA GLY A 131 -9.12 -7.89 -18.03
C GLY A 131 -7.96 -7.37 -18.91
N ALA A 132 -8.05 -6.15 -19.44
CA ALA A 132 -6.98 -5.55 -20.24
C ALA A 132 -5.74 -5.23 -19.39
N HIS A 133 -5.94 -4.88 -18.12
CA HIS A 133 -4.86 -4.64 -17.16
C HIS A 133 -4.32 -5.92 -16.51
N GLY A 134 -4.81 -7.09 -16.92
CA GLY A 134 -4.32 -8.39 -16.49
C GLY A 134 -4.97 -8.94 -15.22
N TYR A 135 -5.93 -8.24 -14.62
CA TYR A 135 -6.70 -8.76 -13.48
C TYR A 135 -7.62 -9.89 -13.93
N ARG A 136 -7.55 -11.01 -13.21
CA ARG A 136 -8.36 -12.21 -13.48
C ARG A 136 -8.76 -12.85 -12.17
N GLY A 137 -9.87 -13.58 -12.21
CA GLY A 137 -10.25 -14.45 -11.10
C GLY A 137 -9.25 -15.59 -10.91
N SER A 138 -9.14 -16.05 -9.69
CA SER A 138 -8.24 -17.12 -9.26
C SER A 138 -9.07 -18.29 -8.74
N PHE A 139 -9.01 -19.43 -9.42
CA PHE A 139 -9.71 -20.64 -8.98
C PHE A 139 -9.13 -21.23 -7.68
N THR A 140 -7.89 -20.87 -7.31
CA THR A 140 -7.24 -21.38 -6.09
C THR A 140 -7.57 -20.55 -4.86
N SER A 141 -7.84 -19.26 -5.02
CA SER A 141 -8.21 -18.36 -3.90
C SER A 141 -9.68 -17.95 -3.90
N ASP A 142 -10.46 -18.40 -4.88
CA ASP A 142 -11.86 -18.00 -5.12
C ASP A 142 -12.05 -16.47 -5.28
N ASP A 143 -10.96 -15.76 -5.60
CA ASP A 143 -10.99 -14.32 -5.84
C ASP A 143 -11.55 -14.04 -7.23
N THR A 144 -12.39 -13.02 -7.35
CA THR A 144 -12.79 -12.46 -8.65
C THR A 144 -11.69 -11.52 -9.20
N ALA A 145 -11.81 -11.10 -10.46
CA ALA A 145 -10.92 -10.07 -11.02
C ALA A 145 -11.02 -8.75 -10.24
N GLU A 146 -12.22 -8.42 -9.74
CA GLU A 146 -12.46 -7.24 -8.92
C GLU A 146 -11.76 -7.36 -7.56
N ASP A 147 -11.76 -8.55 -6.93
CA ASP A 147 -11.05 -8.77 -5.67
C ASP A 147 -9.53 -8.62 -5.85
N SER A 148 -8.97 -9.16 -6.94
CA SER A 148 -7.54 -8.98 -7.26
C SER A 148 -7.19 -7.51 -7.48
N PHE A 149 -8.06 -6.76 -8.17
CA PHE A 149 -7.88 -5.33 -8.37
C PHE A 149 -7.94 -4.56 -7.05
N ARG A 150 -8.95 -4.84 -6.22
CA ARG A 150 -9.13 -4.21 -4.91
C ARG A 150 -7.93 -4.44 -4.00
N LYS A 151 -7.40 -5.68 -3.95
CA LYS A 151 -6.17 -5.99 -3.20
C LYS A 151 -4.97 -5.16 -3.69
N THR A 152 -4.82 -5.01 -5.00
CA THR A 152 -3.75 -4.20 -5.60
C THR A 152 -3.90 -2.73 -5.23
N LEU A 153 -5.11 -2.18 -5.38
CA LEU A 153 -5.41 -0.78 -5.04
C LEU A 153 -5.19 -0.48 -3.56
N LEU A 154 -5.62 -1.37 -2.65
CA LEU A 154 -5.36 -1.24 -1.21
C LEU A 154 -3.86 -1.24 -0.91
N GLY A 155 -3.07 -2.05 -1.63
CA GLY A 155 -1.62 -2.02 -1.56
C GLY A 155 -1.02 -0.67 -2.00
N VAL A 156 -1.53 -0.09 -3.09
CA VAL A 156 -1.11 1.25 -3.55
C VAL A 156 -1.48 2.32 -2.52
N ILE A 157 -2.71 2.31 -2.00
CA ILE A 157 -3.15 3.23 -0.93
C ILE A 157 -2.24 3.11 0.29
N ALA A 158 -1.91 1.89 0.73
CA ALA A 158 -1.02 1.67 1.86
C ALA A 158 0.36 2.31 1.62
N LEU A 159 0.95 2.10 0.44
CA LEU A 159 2.23 2.72 0.05
C LEU A 159 2.15 4.24 0.03
N LEU A 160 1.13 4.83 -0.59
CA LEU A 160 0.95 6.28 -0.63
C LEU A 160 0.79 6.88 0.78
N ARG A 161 0.06 6.21 1.67
CA ARG A 161 -0.08 6.63 3.08
C ARG A 161 1.25 6.64 3.83
N THR A 162 2.17 5.72 3.53
CA THR A 162 3.52 5.74 4.13
C THR A 162 4.34 6.98 3.73
N LEU A 163 4.03 7.61 2.60
CA LEU A 163 4.68 8.82 2.11
C LEU A 163 4.12 10.11 2.75
N GLY A 164 3.06 10.00 3.58
CA GLY A 164 2.41 11.15 4.20
C GLY A 164 1.88 12.15 3.17
N PRO A 165 2.11 13.47 3.34
CA PRO A 165 1.63 14.49 2.41
C PRO A 165 2.09 14.30 0.96
N ARG A 166 3.27 13.69 0.74
CA ARG A 166 3.77 13.42 -0.62
C ARG A 166 2.96 12.36 -1.35
N GLY A 167 2.29 11.46 -0.62
CA GLY A 167 1.44 10.43 -1.23
C GLY A 167 0.21 11.01 -1.92
N GLY A 168 -0.28 12.17 -1.47
CA GLY A 168 -1.40 12.89 -2.09
C GLY A 168 -0.98 13.94 -3.13
N ASP A 169 0.31 14.04 -3.46
CA ASP A 169 0.81 14.99 -4.45
C ASP A 169 0.45 14.52 -5.88
N PRO A 170 -0.24 15.34 -6.70
CA PRO A 170 -0.54 14.99 -8.09
C PRO A 170 0.70 14.61 -8.93
N ALA A 171 1.88 15.15 -8.60
CA ALA A 171 3.13 14.82 -9.29
C ALA A 171 3.61 13.37 -9.04
N MET A 172 2.97 12.62 -8.13
CA MET A 172 3.31 11.22 -7.86
C MET A 172 3.11 10.33 -9.09
N ALA A 173 2.06 10.59 -9.88
CA ALA A 173 1.80 9.84 -11.11
C ALA A 173 2.96 10.00 -12.11
N ASP A 174 3.47 11.21 -12.28
CA ASP A 174 4.61 11.51 -13.17
C ASP A 174 5.91 10.88 -12.66
N PHE A 175 6.11 10.87 -11.34
CA PHE A 175 7.25 10.18 -10.73
C PHE A 175 7.22 8.66 -10.99
N VAL A 176 6.05 8.04 -10.85
CA VAL A 176 5.86 6.60 -11.13
C VAL A 176 6.07 6.31 -12.61
N GLU A 177 5.53 7.13 -13.51
CA GLU A 177 5.78 7.01 -14.94
C GLU A 177 7.28 7.08 -15.26
N ALA A 178 7.99 8.11 -14.75
CA ALA A 178 9.42 8.27 -14.98
C ALA A 178 10.22 7.06 -14.46
N SER A 179 9.81 6.50 -13.33
CA SER A 179 10.42 5.30 -12.74
C SER A 179 10.22 4.05 -13.62
N ILE A 180 9.01 3.84 -14.15
CA ILE A 180 8.72 2.74 -15.07
C ILE A 180 9.53 2.89 -16.35
N ARG A 181 9.52 4.09 -16.96
CA ARG A 181 10.26 4.36 -18.20
C ARG A 181 11.77 4.17 -18.03
N LYS A 182 12.33 4.55 -16.88
CA LYS A 182 13.75 4.34 -16.55
C LYS A 182 14.11 2.85 -16.40
N GLY A 183 13.20 2.04 -15.88
CA GLY A 183 13.40 0.59 -15.71
C GLY A 183 13.15 -0.22 -16.98
N TYR A 184 12.42 0.34 -17.95
CA TYR A 184 12.09 -0.32 -19.21
C TYR A 184 13.21 -0.19 -20.23
N ARG A 185 13.38 -1.21 -21.09
CA ARG A 185 14.36 -1.15 -22.19
C ARG A 185 13.90 -0.11 -23.21
N GLN A 186 14.83 0.68 -23.75
CA GLN A 186 14.50 1.72 -24.71
C GLN A 186 13.67 1.14 -25.87
N PRO A 187 12.45 1.67 -26.13
CA PRO A 187 11.62 1.14 -27.19
C PRO A 187 12.25 1.34 -28.57
N VAL A 188 12.10 0.33 -29.45
CA VAL A 188 12.63 0.37 -30.82
C VAL A 188 11.52 0.06 -31.81
N GLY A 189 11.33 0.94 -32.80
CA GLY A 189 10.27 0.82 -33.80
C GLY A 189 8.90 1.28 -33.29
N THR A 190 7.86 1.07 -34.12
CA THR A 190 6.47 1.40 -33.77
C THR A 190 5.69 0.14 -33.41
N SER A 191 4.62 0.30 -32.63
CA SER A 191 3.74 -0.82 -32.23
C SER A 191 3.16 -1.52 -33.46
N GLU A 192 2.78 -0.76 -34.47
CA GLU A 192 2.16 -1.26 -35.70
C GLU A 192 3.17 -2.06 -36.53
N ALA A 193 4.40 -1.56 -36.66
CA ALA A 193 5.44 -2.23 -37.44
C ALA A 193 5.86 -3.57 -36.81
N LEU A 194 6.02 -3.61 -35.48
CA LEU A 194 6.36 -4.84 -34.76
C LEU A 194 5.20 -5.85 -34.81
N ALA A 195 3.96 -5.39 -34.65
CA ALA A 195 2.78 -6.23 -34.80
C ALA A 195 2.64 -6.81 -36.22
N ALA A 196 2.88 -6.00 -37.25
CA ALA A 196 2.85 -6.45 -38.64
C ALA A 196 3.97 -7.47 -38.94
N ALA A 197 5.17 -7.28 -38.39
CA ALA A 197 6.28 -8.22 -38.53
C ALA A 197 5.94 -9.58 -37.90
N LEU A 198 5.38 -9.58 -36.68
CA LEU A 198 4.94 -10.80 -36.01
C LEU A 198 3.78 -11.46 -36.76
N GLN A 199 2.78 -10.69 -37.22
CA GLN A 199 1.65 -11.21 -37.99
C GLN A 199 2.12 -11.89 -39.28
N LYS A 200 3.08 -11.29 -40.00
CA LYS A 200 3.68 -11.87 -41.20
C LYS A 200 4.38 -13.19 -40.90
N ALA A 201 5.19 -13.26 -39.83
CA ALA A 201 5.90 -14.48 -39.44
C ALA A 201 4.93 -15.60 -39.04
N VAL A 202 3.92 -15.27 -38.22
CA VAL A 202 2.88 -16.23 -37.79
C VAL A 202 2.10 -16.76 -38.99
N GLY A 203 1.70 -15.86 -39.90
CA GLY A 203 0.99 -16.23 -41.14
C GLY A 203 1.82 -17.15 -42.04
N ALA A 204 3.12 -16.88 -42.20
CA ALA A 204 4.00 -17.74 -42.98
C ALA A 204 4.11 -19.16 -42.40
N LEU A 205 4.25 -19.27 -41.06
CA LEU A 205 4.31 -20.56 -40.38
C LEU A 205 2.99 -21.34 -40.50
N LEU A 206 1.84 -20.67 -40.29
CA LEU A 206 0.52 -21.31 -40.40
C LEU A 206 0.14 -21.66 -41.85
N LEU A 207 0.67 -20.94 -42.84
CA LEU A 207 0.47 -21.26 -44.25
C LEU A 207 1.24 -22.53 -44.64
N ALA A 208 2.50 -22.65 -44.22
CA ALA A 208 3.32 -23.84 -44.47
C ALA A 208 2.86 -25.06 -43.66
N PHE A 209 2.41 -24.84 -42.42
CA PHE A 209 1.97 -25.88 -41.49
C PHE A 209 0.55 -25.58 -40.98
N PRO A 210 -0.50 -25.88 -41.78
CA PRO A 210 -1.88 -25.51 -41.47
C PRO A 210 -2.52 -26.37 -40.36
N ARG A 211 -1.85 -27.42 -39.90
CA ARG A 211 -2.28 -28.32 -38.82
C ARG A 211 -1.18 -28.44 -37.77
N SER A 212 -1.57 -28.80 -36.54
CA SER A 212 -0.61 -29.06 -35.47
C SER A 212 0.24 -30.29 -35.79
N LEU A 213 1.55 -30.23 -35.53
CA LEU A 213 2.49 -31.36 -35.62
C LEU A 213 2.37 -32.37 -34.45
N ALA A 214 1.31 -32.26 -33.64
CA ALA A 214 1.14 -33.11 -32.47
C ALA A 214 0.90 -34.58 -32.80
N ASP A 215 0.34 -34.88 -33.97
CA ASP A 215 0.07 -36.26 -34.38
C ASP A 215 1.35 -36.97 -34.83
N ASP A 216 2.29 -36.23 -35.43
CA ASP A 216 3.59 -36.71 -35.89
C ASP A 216 4.64 -36.79 -34.77
N ALA A 217 4.33 -36.28 -33.58
CA ALA A 217 5.27 -36.19 -32.48
C ALA A 217 5.42 -37.52 -31.70
N GLY A 218 6.67 -37.95 -31.51
CA GLY A 218 7.00 -39.26 -30.91
C GLY A 218 6.85 -39.37 -29.38
N SER A 219 6.52 -38.29 -28.65
CA SER A 219 6.34 -38.34 -27.19
C SER A 219 5.16 -37.49 -26.71
N ALA A 220 4.50 -37.89 -25.62
CA ALA A 220 3.34 -37.18 -25.07
C ALA A 220 3.63 -35.70 -24.77
N ALA A 221 4.82 -35.39 -24.23
CA ALA A 221 5.25 -34.02 -23.99
C ALA A 221 5.39 -33.21 -25.28
N ALA A 222 5.91 -33.83 -26.35
CA ALA A 222 6.01 -33.19 -27.67
C ALA A 222 4.61 -32.95 -28.28
N LYS A 223 3.69 -33.92 -28.16
CA LYS A 223 2.30 -33.75 -28.61
C LYS A 223 1.64 -32.55 -27.93
N THR A 224 1.73 -32.47 -26.60
CA THR A 224 1.16 -31.36 -25.83
C THR A 224 1.76 -30.02 -26.25
N ALA A 225 3.08 -29.93 -26.34
CA ALA A 225 3.76 -28.71 -26.77
C ALA A 225 3.28 -28.25 -28.16
N PHE A 226 3.28 -29.11 -29.18
CA PHE A 226 2.84 -28.72 -30.52
C PHE A 226 1.35 -28.32 -30.58
N ARG A 227 0.47 -28.91 -29.75
CA ARG A 227 -0.93 -28.45 -29.64
C ARG A 227 -1.00 -27.05 -29.05
N ASP A 228 -0.25 -26.80 -27.98
CA ASP A 228 -0.25 -25.52 -27.28
C ASP A 228 0.38 -24.41 -28.15
N ASN A 229 1.49 -24.71 -28.83
CA ASN A 229 2.12 -23.82 -29.80
C ASN A 229 1.15 -23.48 -30.95
N PHE A 230 0.49 -24.49 -31.54
CA PHE A 230 -0.48 -24.26 -32.63
C PHE A 230 -1.68 -23.42 -32.16
N ARG A 231 -2.20 -23.67 -30.94
CA ARG A 231 -3.26 -22.86 -30.34
C ARG A 231 -2.81 -21.41 -30.14
N ALA A 232 -1.59 -21.19 -29.65
CA ALA A 232 -1.02 -19.86 -29.47
C ALA A 232 -0.86 -19.11 -30.81
N LEU A 233 -0.37 -19.79 -31.85
CA LEU A 233 -0.25 -19.23 -33.20
C LEU A 233 -1.61 -18.81 -33.78
N LYS A 234 -2.63 -19.68 -33.69
CA LYS A 234 -3.99 -19.35 -34.15
C LYS A 234 -4.62 -18.21 -33.36
N GLN A 235 -4.42 -18.19 -32.04
CA GLN A 235 -4.86 -17.09 -31.20
C GLN A 235 -4.18 -15.76 -31.61
N ALA A 236 -2.87 -15.78 -31.86
CA ALA A 236 -2.14 -14.60 -32.28
C ALA A 236 -2.56 -14.10 -33.67
N GLU A 237 -2.75 -15.00 -34.64
CA GLU A 237 -3.28 -14.68 -35.99
C GLU A 237 -4.61 -13.93 -35.90
N GLN A 238 -5.54 -14.42 -35.06
CA GLN A 238 -6.83 -13.77 -34.84
C GLN A 238 -6.71 -12.41 -34.14
N LEU A 239 -5.91 -12.33 -33.07
CA LEU A 239 -5.79 -11.10 -32.26
C LEU A 239 -5.09 -9.98 -33.02
N LEU A 240 -3.97 -10.27 -33.69
CA LEU A 240 -3.22 -9.31 -34.50
C LEU A 240 -4.08 -8.77 -35.65
N SER A 241 -4.90 -9.61 -36.28
CA SER A 241 -5.81 -9.18 -37.34
C SER A 241 -6.94 -8.27 -36.83
N SER A 242 -7.31 -8.39 -35.56
CA SER A 242 -8.32 -7.53 -34.92
C SER A 242 -7.75 -6.26 -34.28
N GLY A 243 -6.43 -6.03 -34.38
CA GLY A 243 -5.75 -4.90 -33.73
C GLY A 243 -5.76 -4.95 -32.20
N ARG A 244 -6.15 -6.07 -31.59
CA ARG A 244 -6.20 -6.23 -30.14
C ARG A 244 -4.81 -6.55 -29.60
N LYS A 245 -4.43 -5.83 -28.54
CA LYS A 245 -3.17 -6.00 -27.82
C LYS A 245 -3.32 -7.12 -26.80
N ASP A 246 -2.54 -8.19 -26.95
CA ASP A 246 -2.39 -9.25 -25.93
C ASP A 246 -0.93 -9.67 -25.82
N TRP A 247 -0.23 -9.02 -24.89
CA TRP A 247 1.19 -9.25 -24.63
C TRP A 247 1.46 -10.66 -24.11
N ARG A 248 0.47 -11.33 -23.49
CA ARG A 248 0.63 -12.72 -23.05
C ARG A 248 0.67 -13.67 -24.24
N SER A 249 -0.17 -13.43 -25.24
CA SER A 249 -0.13 -14.19 -26.49
C SER A 249 1.20 -13.99 -27.21
N TRP A 250 1.74 -12.76 -27.25
CA TRP A 250 3.09 -12.50 -27.76
C TRP A 250 4.17 -13.25 -26.96
N GLN A 251 4.12 -13.19 -25.64
CA GLN A 251 5.09 -13.88 -24.78
C GLN A 251 5.12 -15.39 -25.02
N ARG A 252 3.96 -16.02 -25.29
CA ARG A 252 3.89 -17.46 -25.60
C ARG A 252 4.56 -17.85 -26.92
N LEU A 253 4.66 -16.92 -27.87
CA LEU A 253 5.30 -17.17 -29.18
C LEU A 253 6.82 -17.10 -29.13
N ARG A 254 7.40 -16.67 -28.01
CA ARG A 254 8.86 -16.60 -27.83
C ARG A 254 9.50 -17.96 -27.59
N ASP A 255 8.71 -18.93 -27.12
CA ASP A 255 9.17 -20.25 -26.71
C ASP A 255 8.54 -21.35 -27.58
N LEU A 256 8.59 -21.19 -28.92
CA LEU A 256 8.10 -22.23 -29.81
C LEU A 256 8.97 -23.49 -29.73
N ARG A 257 8.33 -24.66 -29.73
CA ARG A 257 9.06 -25.93 -29.78
C ARG A 257 9.72 -26.08 -31.14
N GLN A 258 11.04 -26.16 -31.16
CA GLN A 258 11.86 -26.54 -32.32
C GLN A 258 12.33 -28.01 -32.23
N SER A 259 13.05 -28.48 -33.25
CA SER A 259 13.71 -29.79 -33.24
C SER A 259 14.52 -30.04 -31.98
N LYS A 260 14.41 -31.27 -31.47
CA LYS A 260 15.27 -31.79 -30.39
C LYS A 260 15.91 -33.08 -30.85
N ARG A 261 17.04 -33.45 -30.23
CA ARG A 261 17.70 -34.74 -30.48
C ARG A 261 16.69 -35.89 -30.32
N GLY A 262 16.52 -36.71 -31.36
CA GLY A 262 15.56 -37.83 -31.38
C GLY A 262 14.08 -37.42 -31.57
N SER A 263 13.80 -36.16 -31.88
CA SER A 263 12.46 -35.63 -32.17
C SER A 263 12.57 -34.45 -33.15
N PRO A 264 13.01 -34.70 -34.40
CA PRO A 264 13.12 -33.64 -35.41
C PRO A 264 11.73 -33.14 -35.82
N THR A 265 11.65 -31.86 -36.21
CA THR A 265 10.49 -31.31 -36.91
C THR A 265 10.63 -31.52 -38.41
N PRO A 266 9.54 -31.40 -39.19
CA PRO A 266 9.63 -31.41 -40.65
C PRO A 266 10.53 -30.29 -41.20
N ASP A 267 11.06 -30.51 -42.40
CA ASP A 267 11.93 -29.54 -43.09
C ASP A 267 11.26 -28.17 -43.21
N GLY A 268 12.03 -27.11 -42.92
CA GLY A 268 11.57 -25.72 -42.97
C GLY A 268 10.72 -25.25 -41.77
N TYR A 269 10.30 -26.15 -40.87
CA TYR A 269 9.54 -25.75 -39.68
C TYR A 269 10.39 -24.90 -38.73
N ASP A 270 11.61 -25.34 -38.41
CA ASP A 270 12.45 -24.68 -37.42
C ASP A 270 12.84 -23.26 -37.83
N ASP A 271 13.05 -23.01 -39.13
CA ASP A 271 13.35 -21.69 -39.67
C ASP A 271 12.16 -20.74 -39.52
N LEU A 272 10.95 -21.21 -39.87
CA LEU A 272 9.72 -20.42 -39.73
C LEU A 272 9.35 -20.19 -38.25
N ALA A 273 9.50 -21.21 -37.40
CA ALA A 273 9.32 -21.09 -35.96
C ALA A 273 10.33 -20.11 -35.36
N GLY A 274 11.60 -20.17 -35.79
CA GLY A 274 12.65 -19.23 -35.41
C GLY A 274 12.34 -17.79 -35.82
N ALA A 275 11.79 -17.59 -37.02
CA ALA A 275 11.34 -16.27 -37.46
C ALA A 275 10.20 -15.71 -36.60
N VAL A 276 9.24 -16.56 -36.20
CA VAL A 276 8.17 -16.16 -35.26
C VAL A 276 8.75 -15.81 -33.88
N MET A 277 9.64 -16.64 -33.34
CA MET A 277 10.27 -16.39 -32.05
C MET A 277 11.08 -15.10 -32.07
N ALA A 278 11.86 -14.84 -33.13
CA ALA A 278 12.63 -13.62 -33.30
C ALA A 278 11.73 -12.36 -33.37
N ALA A 279 10.61 -12.45 -34.09
CA ALA A 279 9.62 -11.37 -34.10
C ALA A 279 8.92 -11.19 -32.75
N ALA A 280 8.67 -12.26 -32.01
CA ALA A 280 8.05 -12.21 -30.68
C ALA A 280 9.02 -11.69 -29.60
N ASP A 281 10.33 -11.96 -29.74
CA ASP A 281 11.37 -11.46 -28.83
C ASP A 281 11.50 -9.94 -28.83
N THR A 282 10.96 -9.27 -29.85
CA THR A 282 10.87 -7.81 -29.87
C THR A 282 9.99 -7.24 -28.76
N LEU A 283 9.18 -8.08 -28.11
CA LEU A 283 8.35 -7.71 -26.96
C LEU A 283 9.17 -6.99 -25.87
N ALA A 284 10.44 -7.38 -25.67
CA ALA A 284 11.30 -6.79 -24.64
C ALA A 284 11.63 -5.30 -24.88
N TYR A 285 11.48 -4.80 -26.10
CA TYR A 285 11.70 -3.40 -26.51
C TYR A 285 10.48 -2.83 -27.26
N HIS A 286 9.32 -3.47 -27.12
CA HIS A 286 8.10 -3.02 -27.75
C HIS A 286 7.51 -1.82 -26.96
N PRO A 287 7.06 -0.73 -27.62
CA PRO A 287 6.50 0.44 -26.94
C PRO A 287 5.14 0.17 -26.29
N GLY A 288 4.33 -0.72 -26.87
CA GLY A 288 2.99 -1.07 -26.38
C GLY A 288 2.90 -1.50 -24.89
N PRO A 289 3.63 -2.55 -24.43
CA PRO A 289 3.62 -2.94 -23.02
C PRO A 289 4.05 -1.83 -22.07
N LEU A 290 4.99 -0.97 -22.51
CA LEU A 290 5.41 0.19 -21.72
C LEU A 290 4.25 1.18 -21.55
N GLU A 291 3.59 1.57 -22.64
CA GLU A 291 2.47 2.52 -22.58
C GLU A 291 1.29 1.95 -21.78
N ASP A 292 0.98 0.66 -21.95
CA ASP A 292 -0.08 0.00 -21.18
C ASP A 292 0.27 -0.06 -19.68
N ALA A 293 1.54 -0.32 -19.33
CA ALA A 293 2.01 -0.33 -17.94
C ALA A 293 1.99 1.08 -17.32
N VAL A 294 2.44 2.09 -18.05
CA VAL A 294 2.42 3.51 -17.62
C VAL A 294 0.98 3.98 -17.41
N SER A 295 0.09 3.73 -18.39
CA SER A 295 -1.32 4.09 -18.30
C SER A 295 -1.99 3.43 -17.10
N HIS A 296 -1.76 2.13 -16.90
CA HIS A 296 -2.32 1.39 -15.76
C HIS A 296 -1.79 1.91 -14.42
N ALA A 297 -0.47 2.13 -14.30
CA ALA A 297 0.13 2.61 -13.07
C ALA A 297 -0.33 4.02 -12.71
N ARG A 298 -0.43 4.92 -13.70
CA ARG A 298 -1.00 6.26 -13.51
C ARG A 298 -2.42 6.18 -13.00
N ALA A 299 -3.29 5.41 -13.66
CA ALA A 299 -4.68 5.26 -13.25
C ALA A 299 -4.83 4.66 -11.83
N LEU A 300 -3.96 3.73 -11.44
CA LEU A 300 -3.91 3.19 -10.08
C LEU A 300 -3.52 4.25 -9.04
N VAL A 301 -2.50 5.06 -9.31
CA VAL A 301 -2.03 6.11 -8.39
C VAL A 301 -3.09 7.20 -8.26
N GLU A 302 -3.57 7.73 -9.37
CA GLU A 302 -4.60 8.78 -9.38
C GLU A 302 -5.90 8.29 -8.76
N GLY A 303 -6.32 7.07 -9.08
CA GLY A 303 -7.49 6.44 -8.48
C GLY A 303 -7.34 6.21 -6.97
N ALA A 304 -6.16 5.78 -6.52
CA ALA A 304 -5.86 5.64 -5.09
C ALA A 304 -5.88 6.99 -4.36
N GLN A 305 -5.30 8.04 -4.95
CA GLN A 305 -5.32 9.40 -4.41
C GLN A 305 -6.74 9.95 -4.32
N SER A 306 -7.54 9.72 -5.37
CA SER A 306 -8.97 10.08 -5.40
C SER A 306 -9.75 9.36 -4.29
N ALA A 307 -9.56 8.04 -4.14
CA ALA A 307 -10.22 7.27 -3.08
C ALA A 307 -9.79 7.73 -1.67
N MET A 308 -8.52 8.09 -1.48
CA MET A 308 -8.04 8.67 -0.23
C MET A 308 -8.69 10.04 0.06
N ALA A 309 -8.81 10.90 -0.95
CA ALA A 309 -9.46 12.21 -0.81
C ALA A 309 -10.97 12.08 -0.51
N ASP A 310 -11.65 11.13 -1.14
CA ASP A 310 -13.05 10.80 -0.85
C ASP A 310 -13.20 10.27 0.59
N TYR A 311 -12.33 9.35 1.02
CA TYR A 311 -12.30 8.85 2.40
C TYR A 311 -12.13 9.99 3.42
N GLU A 312 -11.20 10.92 3.18
CA GLU A 312 -11.02 12.10 4.03
C GLU A 312 -12.25 13.00 4.06
N THR A 313 -12.95 13.15 2.94
CA THR A 313 -14.18 13.95 2.85
C THR A 313 -15.30 13.31 3.68
N ARG A 314 -15.51 11.99 3.53
CA ARG A 314 -16.52 11.26 4.28
C ARG A 314 -16.24 11.23 5.78
N LYS A 315 -14.98 11.11 6.19
CA LYS A 315 -14.58 11.24 7.61
C LYS A 315 -15.05 12.58 8.18
N ARG A 316 -14.83 13.68 7.45
CA ARG A 316 -15.25 15.03 7.87
C ARG A 316 -16.76 15.17 7.95
N GLU A 317 -17.50 14.65 6.96
CA GLU A 317 -18.97 14.68 6.95
C GLU A 317 -19.58 13.90 8.12
N LEU A 318 -18.99 12.76 8.47
CA LEU A 318 -19.39 11.95 9.62
C LEU A 318 -18.88 12.51 10.97
N GLY A 319 -18.04 13.55 10.95
CA GLY A 319 -17.44 14.12 12.16
C GLY A 319 -16.50 13.15 12.89
N VAL A 320 -15.92 12.20 12.17
CA VAL A 320 -15.02 11.18 12.71
C VAL A 320 -13.56 11.47 12.37
N ILE A 321 -12.66 10.91 13.17
CA ILE A 321 -11.21 10.95 12.94
C ILE A 321 -10.64 9.55 13.06
N ASP A 322 -9.54 9.26 12.35
CA ASP A 322 -8.77 8.03 12.55
C ASP A 322 -7.55 8.26 13.47
N PHE A 323 -6.80 7.19 13.76
CA PHE A 323 -5.63 7.28 14.62
C PHE A 323 -4.53 8.18 14.04
N GLY A 324 -4.34 8.16 12.72
CA GLY A 324 -3.35 9.00 12.04
C GLY A 324 -3.70 10.48 12.15
N ASP A 325 -4.99 10.81 11.97
CA ASP A 325 -5.50 12.16 12.20
C ASP A 325 -5.27 12.60 13.64
N MET A 326 -5.54 11.72 14.60
CA MET A 326 -5.41 12.04 16.01
C MET A 326 -3.96 12.38 16.38
N VAL A 327 -3.00 11.57 15.96
CA VAL A 327 -1.58 11.83 16.22
C VAL A 327 -1.14 13.14 15.55
N THR A 328 -1.53 13.35 14.30
CA THR A 328 -1.16 14.55 13.53
C THR A 328 -1.74 15.82 14.13
N ASN A 329 -3.02 15.80 14.49
CA ASN A 329 -3.72 16.93 15.08
C ASN A 329 -3.22 17.22 16.51
N ALA A 330 -2.99 16.18 17.32
CA ALA A 330 -2.41 16.34 18.65
C ALA A 330 -0.99 16.92 18.60
N ALA A 331 -0.14 16.45 17.67
CA ALA A 331 1.19 17.00 17.46
C ALA A 331 1.13 18.49 17.05
N ARG A 332 0.23 18.84 16.13
CA ARG A 332 0.01 20.23 15.70
C ARG A 332 -0.42 21.11 16.87
N ILE A 333 -1.29 20.63 17.75
CA ILE A 333 -1.73 21.34 18.96
C ILE A 333 -0.52 21.55 19.90
N ALA A 334 0.26 20.51 20.14
CA ALA A 334 1.41 20.56 21.05
C ALA A 334 2.55 21.46 20.55
N MET A 335 2.73 21.58 19.23
CA MET A 335 3.78 22.38 18.61
C MET A 335 3.40 23.85 18.39
N ARG A 336 2.13 24.24 18.64
CA ARG A 336 1.75 25.65 18.54
C ARG A 336 2.49 26.47 19.61
N PRO A 337 3.17 27.57 19.25
CA PRO A 337 3.78 28.43 20.23
C PRO A 337 2.70 28.92 21.19
N SER A 338 2.92 28.73 22.49
CA SER A 338 2.01 29.19 23.53
C SER A 338 1.85 30.70 23.39
N ALA A 339 0.63 31.17 23.10
CA ALA A 339 0.29 32.57 23.36
C ALA A 339 0.66 32.87 24.83
N PRO A 340 1.29 34.01 25.14
CA PRO A 340 1.67 34.31 26.51
C PRO A 340 0.42 34.24 27.38
N LEU A 341 0.45 33.32 28.35
CA LEU A 341 -0.56 33.20 29.39
C LEU A 341 -0.67 34.57 30.04
N ARG A 342 -1.77 35.30 29.78
CA ARG A 342 -2.09 36.51 30.54
C ARG A 342 -2.21 36.05 31.99
N SER A 343 -1.29 36.52 32.82
CA SER A 343 -1.28 36.31 34.26
C SER A 343 -2.62 36.79 34.83
N ALA A 344 -3.47 35.84 35.22
CA ALA A 344 -4.65 36.10 36.05
C ALA A 344 -4.21 36.38 37.49
N GLN A 345 -3.46 37.47 37.69
CA GLN A 345 -3.09 38.00 39.01
C GLN A 345 -3.42 39.50 39.15
N GLU A 346 -4.24 40.06 38.26
CA GLU A 346 -4.89 41.36 38.48
C GLU A 346 -6.40 41.19 38.34
N ARG A 347 -7.05 40.84 39.46
CA ARG A 347 -8.42 41.23 39.81
C ARG A 347 -8.71 40.89 41.27
#